data_AF-A0A3S4IPB1-F1
#
_entry.id   AF-A0A3S4IPB1-F1
#
_cell.length_a   1.000
_cell.length_b   1.000
_cell.length_c   1.000
_cell.angle_alpha   90.00
_cell.angle_beta   90.00
_cell.angle_gamma   90.00
#
_symmetry.space_group_name_H-M   'P 1'
#
loop_
_entity.id
_entity.type
_entity.pdbx_description
1 polymer ?
#
loop_
_entity_poly.entity_id
_entity_poly.type
_entity_poly.pdbx_seq_one_letter_code
_entity_poly.pdbx_strand_id
1 'polypeptide(L)'
;MQAELQTALFQAFDTLNLQRVKTFSVPPVTLCGLGALGACGQEAQARGVSHLFVMVDSFLHQAGMTAPLARSLAMKGVAMTVWPCPPGEPCITDVCAAVAQLREAACDGVVAFGGGSVLDAAKAVALLVTNPDQTLSVMTERSTLRPRLPLIAVPTTAGTGSETTNVTVIIDAVSGRKQVLAHASLMPDVAILDAAVTEGVPPNVTAMTGIDALTHAIEAYSALNATPFTDSLAIGAIAMIGKSLPKAVGYGHDLAARENMLLASCMAGMAFPAPVWGCVMRWRTSQGRRCIFRTARPTPCCCQRSWALTGWYAASASVKSVGR
;
A
#
# COMPACT_ATOMS: atom_id res chain seq x y z
N MET A 1 -8.11 -14.78 -50.81
CA MET A 1 -9.40 -14.14 -50.44
C MET A 1 -10.15 -14.84 -49.30
N GLN A 2 -10.66 -16.08 -49.45
CA GLN A 2 -11.49 -16.72 -48.40
C GLN A 2 -10.70 -17.07 -47.12
N ALA A 3 -9.47 -17.56 -47.26
CA ALA A 3 -8.57 -17.85 -46.12
C ALA A 3 -8.09 -16.58 -45.38
N GLU A 4 -7.87 -15.48 -46.11
CA GLU A 4 -7.46 -14.18 -45.53
C GLU A 4 -8.61 -13.55 -44.75
N LEU A 5 -9.84 -13.60 -45.28
CA LEU A 5 -11.03 -13.12 -44.59
C LEU A 5 -11.28 -13.92 -43.29
N GLN A 6 -11.12 -15.24 -43.35
CA GLN A 6 -11.26 -16.11 -42.18
C GLN A 6 -10.19 -15.81 -41.12
N THR A 7 -8.94 -15.57 -41.52
CA THR A 7 -7.86 -15.20 -40.61
C THR A 7 -8.12 -13.84 -39.94
N ALA A 8 -8.54 -12.84 -40.71
CA ALA A 8 -8.88 -11.52 -40.17
C ALA A 8 -10.06 -11.58 -39.18
N LEU A 9 -11.07 -12.40 -39.47
CA LEU A 9 -12.19 -12.65 -38.55
C LEU A 9 -11.73 -13.28 -37.24
N PHE A 10 -10.88 -14.32 -37.29
CA PHE A 10 -10.35 -14.94 -36.08
C PHE A 10 -9.50 -13.97 -35.26
N GLN A 11 -8.63 -13.17 -35.89
CA GLN A 11 -7.87 -12.13 -35.20
C GLN A 11 -8.76 -11.08 -34.53
N ALA A 12 -9.85 -10.68 -35.19
CA ALA A 12 -10.83 -9.76 -34.62
C ALA A 12 -11.55 -10.40 -33.40
N PHE A 13 -11.97 -11.66 -33.52
CA PHE A 13 -12.58 -12.40 -32.40
C PHE A 13 -11.61 -12.54 -31.23
N ASP A 14 -10.35 -12.91 -31.48
CA ASP A 14 -9.33 -13.04 -30.44
C ASP A 14 -9.07 -11.71 -29.76
N THR A 15 -8.99 -10.61 -30.52
CA THR A 15 -8.83 -9.26 -29.94
C THR A 15 -10.02 -8.88 -29.06
N LEU A 16 -11.26 -9.14 -29.50
CA LEU A 16 -12.47 -8.89 -28.70
C LEU A 16 -12.55 -9.79 -27.46
N ASN A 17 -12.09 -11.03 -27.56
CA ASN A 17 -12.01 -11.95 -26.43
C ASN A 17 -10.99 -11.47 -25.40
N LEU A 18 -9.81 -11.00 -25.84
CA LEU A 18 -8.79 -10.44 -24.96
C LEU A 18 -9.27 -9.20 -24.21
N GLN A 19 -10.15 -8.38 -24.80
CA GLN A 19 -10.76 -7.23 -24.09
C GLN A 19 -11.65 -7.63 -22.91
N ARG A 20 -12.13 -8.88 -22.85
CA ARG A 20 -12.93 -9.41 -21.73
C ARG A 20 -12.08 -10.03 -20.63
N VAL A 21 -10.80 -10.25 -20.88
CA VAL A 21 -9.88 -10.85 -19.89
C VAL A 21 -9.63 -9.84 -18.78
N LYS A 22 -9.92 -10.26 -17.55
CA LYS A 22 -9.61 -9.50 -16.35
C LYS A 22 -8.45 -10.18 -15.62
N THR A 23 -7.47 -9.38 -15.24
CA THR A 23 -6.29 -9.87 -14.50
C THR A 23 -6.47 -9.59 -13.02
N PHE A 24 -6.19 -10.60 -12.19
CA PHE A 24 -6.09 -10.46 -10.74
C PHE A 24 -4.64 -10.72 -10.34
N SER A 25 -3.99 -9.71 -9.76
CA SER A 25 -2.57 -9.77 -9.39
C SER A 25 -2.41 -9.34 -7.95
N VAL A 26 -1.68 -10.15 -7.19
CA VAL A 26 -1.35 -9.96 -5.77
C VAL A 26 0.10 -10.37 -5.55
N PRO A 27 0.73 -10.02 -4.41
CA PRO A 27 2.06 -10.50 -4.10
C PRO A 27 2.11 -12.04 -4.15
N PRO A 28 3.17 -12.64 -4.74
CA PRO A 28 3.30 -14.09 -4.80
C PRO A 28 3.28 -14.77 -3.43
N VAL A 29 3.76 -14.09 -2.39
CA VAL A 29 3.79 -14.57 -1.00
C VAL A 29 3.22 -13.49 -0.08
N THR A 30 2.27 -13.87 0.77
CA THR A 30 1.78 -13.04 1.87
C THR A 30 1.89 -13.84 3.17
N LEU A 31 2.70 -13.35 4.10
CA LEU A 31 2.88 -13.94 5.43
C LEU A 31 2.03 -13.16 6.42
N CYS A 32 1.21 -13.85 7.20
CA CYS A 32 0.32 -13.24 8.19
C CYS A 32 0.55 -13.89 9.55
N GLY A 33 0.52 -13.08 10.60
CA GLY A 33 0.54 -13.56 11.98
C GLY A 33 1.47 -12.75 12.87
N LEU A 34 1.22 -12.81 14.17
CA LEU A 34 2.13 -12.24 15.17
C LEU A 34 3.52 -12.89 15.04
N GLY A 35 4.54 -12.05 14.90
CA GLY A 35 5.92 -12.51 14.71
C GLY A 35 6.27 -12.93 13.28
N ALA A 36 5.38 -12.73 12.29
CA ALA A 36 5.66 -13.02 10.88
C ALA A 36 6.91 -12.27 10.37
N LEU A 37 7.27 -11.13 10.97
CA LEU A 37 8.51 -10.42 10.67
C LEU A 37 9.76 -11.30 10.87
N GLY A 38 9.70 -12.28 11.77
CA GLY A 38 10.75 -13.26 12.01
C GLY A 38 11.08 -14.14 10.80
N ALA A 39 10.20 -14.23 9.80
CA ALA A 39 10.43 -14.97 8.56
C ALA A 39 11.17 -14.16 7.48
N CYS A 40 11.40 -12.84 7.68
CA CYS A 40 11.96 -11.97 6.64
C CYS A 40 13.32 -12.45 6.10
N GLY A 41 14.23 -12.91 6.97
CA GLY A 41 15.52 -13.46 6.54
C GLY A 41 15.39 -14.73 5.71
N GLN A 42 14.39 -15.59 6.01
CA GLN A 42 14.13 -16.78 5.20
C GLN A 42 13.63 -16.39 3.80
N GLU A 43 12.74 -15.40 3.72
CA GLU A 43 12.22 -14.90 2.45
C GLU A 43 13.29 -14.19 1.61
N ALA A 44 14.21 -13.46 2.25
CA ALA A 44 15.36 -12.85 1.59
C ALA A 44 16.31 -13.92 1.02
N GLN A 45 16.67 -14.92 1.83
CA GLN A 45 17.52 -16.03 1.39
C GLN A 45 16.90 -16.82 0.24
N ALA A 46 15.59 -17.11 0.31
CA ALA A 46 14.88 -17.84 -0.75
C ALA A 46 14.89 -17.11 -2.10
N ARG A 47 15.12 -15.80 -2.10
CA ARG A 47 15.22 -14.95 -3.30
C ARG A 47 16.66 -14.65 -3.71
N GLY A 48 17.64 -15.28 -3.05
CA GLY A 48 19.07 -15.09 -3.34
C GLY A 48 19.60 -13.72 -2.94
N VAL A 49 18.93 -13.02 -2.02
CA VAL A 49 19.35 -11.70 -1.52
C VAL A 49 20.40 -11.88 -0.43
N SER A 50 21.51 -11.17 -0.55
CA SER A 50 22.63 -11.21 0.41
C SER A 50 22.77 -9.91 1.21
N HIS A 51 22.31 -8.78 0.69
CA HIS A 51 22.39 -7.47 1.33
C HIS A 51 21.13 -6.62 1.08
N LEU A 52 20.31 -6.46 2.12
CA LEU A 52 19.07 -5.69 2.05
C LEU A 52 19.28 -4.20 2.33
N PHE A 53 18.68 -3.37 1.49
CA PHE A 53 18.43 -1.96 1.79
C PHE A 53 17.10 -1.82 2.52
N VAL A 54 17.16 -1.51 3.82
CA VAL A 54 15.99 -1.45 4.69
C VAL A 54 15.52 0.01 4.79
N MET A 55 14.51 0.34 3.98
CA MET A 55 13.81 1.62 4.07
C MET A 55 12.80 1.57 5.20
N VAL A 56 13.01 2.35 6.25
CA VAL A 56 12.21 2.27 7.48
C VAL A 56 11.69 3.64 7.90
N ASP A 57 10.45 3.70 8.41
CA ASP A 57 9.95 4.88 9.08
C ASP A 57 10.88 5.30 10.24
N SER A 58 11.32 6.55 10.24
CA SER A 58 12.31 7.05 11.21
C SER A 58 11.84 6.90 12.67
N PHE A 59 10.54 7.04 12.96
CA PHE A 59 10.02 6.86 14.32
C PHE A 59 10.09 5.40 14.75
N LEU A 60 9.75 4.46 13.86
CA LEU A 60 9.81 3.03 14.16
C LEU A 60 11.24 2.54 14.36
N HIS A 61 12.19 3.08 13.58
CA HIS A 61 13.59 2.78 13.76
C HIS A 61 14.11 3.29 15.11
N GLN A 62 13.79 4.54 15.47
CA GLN A 62 14.17 5.12 16.77
C GLN A 62 13.51 4.39 17.96
N ALA A 63 12.31 3.85 17.77
CA ALA A 63 11.61 3.03 18.76
C ALA A 63 12.17 1.59 18.87
N GLY A 64 13.18 1.21 18.09
CA GLY A 64 13.79 -0.12 18.13
C GLY A 64 12.93 -1.23 17.51
N MET A 65 11.89 -0.87 16.76
CA MET A 65 10.92 -1.84 16.21
C MET A 65 11.49 -2.67 15.05
N THR A 66 12.67 -2.31 14.54
CA THR A 66 13.42 -3.11 13.54
C THR A 66 14.23 -4.25 14.15
N ALA A 67 14.28 -4.39 15.48
CA ALA A 67 15.10 -5.42 16.13
C ALA A 67 14.74 -6.87 15.72
N PRO A 68 13.46 -7.27 15.59
CA PRO A 68 13.12 -8.62 15.11
C PRO A 68 13.57 -8.86 13.67
N LEU A 69 13.46 -7.84 12.80
CA LEU A 69 13.97 -7.89 11.43
C LEU A 69 15.48 -8.13 11.43
N ALA A 70 16.24 -7.31 12.16
CA ALA A 70 17.69 -7.44 12.24
C ALA A 70 18.14 -8.84 12.71
N ARG A 71 17.47 -9.40 13.73
CA ARG A 71 17.75 -10.77 14.20
C ARG A 71 17.44 -11.82 13.12
N SER A 72 16.30 -11.68 12.43
CA SER A 72 15.90 -12.59 11.35
C SER A 72 16.93 -12.61 10.22
N LEU A 73 17.41 -11.44 9.80
CA LEU A 73 18.43 -11.29 8.75
C LEU A 73 19.78 -11.88 9.18
N ALA A 74 20.23 -11.57 10.40
CA ALA A 74 21.49 -12.07 10.95
C ALA A 74 21.52 -13.61 11.03
N MET A 75 20.42 -14.25 11.46
CA MET A 75 20.29 -15.71 11.51
C MET A 75 20.42 -16.39 10.14
N LYS A 76 20.20 -15.65 9.05
CA LYS A 76 20.31 -16.14 7.67
C LYS A 76 21.54 -15.61 6.94
N GLY A 77 22.41 -14.88 7.63
CA GLY A 77 23.63 -14.30 7.03
C GLY A 77 23.35 -13.21 6.00
N VAL A 78 22.18 -12.55 6.08
CA VAL A 78 21.81 -11.44 5.18
C VAL A 78 22.24 -10.13 5.83
N ALA A 79 23.10 -9.36 5.15
CA ALA A 79 23.50 -8.04 5.60
C ALA A 79 22.35 -7.04 5.46
N MET A 80 22.39 -5.94 6.21
CA MET A 80 21.41 -4.85 6.05
C MET A 80 22.08 -3.48 6.12
N THR A 81 21.66 -2.59 5.22
CA THR A 81 21.91 -1.15 5.29
C THR A 81 20.58 -0.45 5.55
N VAL A 82 20.50 0.30 6.64
CA VAL A 82 19.27 0.98 7.06
C VAL A 82 19.21 2.38 6.44
N TRP A 83 18.07 2.72 5.86
CA TRP A 83 17.72 4.05 5.39
C TRP A 83 16.48 4.56 6.14
N PRO A 84 16.66 5.48 7.10
CA PRO A 84 15.54 6.14 7.77
C PRO A 84 14.82 7.06 6.79
N CYS A 85 13.58 6.74 6.45
CA CYS A 85 12.75 7.55 5.58
C CYS A 85 12.35 8.86 6.29
N PRO A 86 12.46 10.01 5.60
CA PRO A 86 11.93 11.27 6.10
C PRO A 86 10.42 11.18 6.39
N PRO A 87 9.92 11.88 7.42
CA PRO A 87 8.51 11.87 7.74
C PRO A 87 7.69 12.62 6.67
N GLY A 88 6.50 12.10 6.40
CA GLY A 88 5.55 12.72 5.48
C GLY A 88 5.41 11.95 4.17
N GLU A 89 4.95 12.67 3.14
CA GLU A 89 4.71 12.07 1.82
C GLU A 89 6.02 11.87 1.07
N PRO A 90 6.18 10.74 0.36
CA PRO A 90 7.45 10.42 -0.30
C PRO A 90 7.69 11.38 -1.45
N CYS A 91 8.89 11.95 -1.53
CA CYS A 91 9.23 12.88 -2.61
C CYS A 91 10.37 12.37 -3.47
N ILE A 92 10.43 12.85 -4.72
CA ILE A 92 11.39 12.37 -5.70
C ILE A 92 12.85 12.57 -5.26
N THR A 93 13.14 13.63 -4.49
CA THR A 93 14.50 13.88 -3.98
C THR A 93 14.93 12.81 -2.97
N ASP A 94 14.02 12.36 -2.10
CA ASP A 94 14.31 11.29 -1.14
C ASP A 94 14.52 9.95 -1.84
N VAL A 95 13.71 9.68 -2.87
CA VAL A 95 13.85 8.48 -3.71
C VAL A 95 15.21 8.48 -4.41
N CYS A 96 15.63 9.58 -5.01
CA CYS A 96 16.94 9.68 -5.66
C CYS A 96 18.10 9.50 -4.68
N ALA A 97 18.01 10.10 -3.48
CA ALA A 97 19.02 9.93 -2.43
C ALA A 97 19.10 8.48 -1.95
N ALA A 98 17.96 7.83 -1.74
CA ALA A 98 17.89 6.42 -1.37
C ALA A 98 18.47 5.50 -2.47
N VAL A 99 18.19 5.78 -3.75
CA VAL A 99 18.81 5.03 -4.87
C VAL A 99 20.33 5.17 -4.87
N ALA A 100 20.86 6.37 -4.61
CA ALA A 100 22.30 6.59 -4.54
C ALA A 100 22.93 5.79 -3.40
N GLN A 101 22.35 5.86 -2.19
CA GLN A 101 22.84 5.12 -1.03
C GLN A 101 22.76 3.59 -1.22
N LEU A 102 21.66 3.11 -1.81
CA LEU A 102 21.48 1.69 -2.12
C LEU A 102 22.60 1.18 -3.06
N ARG A 103 22.93 1.96 -4.09
CA ARG A 103 24.04 1.64 -5.02
C ARG A 103 25.39 1.64 -4.34
N GLU A 104 25.67 2.66 -3.53
CA GLU A 104 26.93 2.77 -2.78
C GLU A 104 27.12 1.59 -1.82
N ALA A 105 26.05 1.19 -1.13
CA ALA A 105 26.04 0.05 -0.23
C ALA A 105 26.01 -1.32 -0.96
N ALA A 106 25.92 -1.33 -2.30
CA ALA A 106 25.81 -2.52 -3.13
C ALA A 106 24.71 -3.50 -2.65
N CYS A 107 23.56 -2.97 -2.24
CA CYS A 107 22.43 -3.79 -1.83
C CYS A 107 21.77 -4.48 -3.03
N ASP A 108 21.35 -5.73 -2.86
CA ASP A 108 20.75 -6.59 -3.89
C ASP A 108 19.26 -6.91 -3.63
N GLY A 109 18.66 -6.30 -2.60
CA GLY A 109 17.23 -6.33 -2.33
C GLY A 109 16.77 -5.14 -1.47
N VAL A 110 15.45 -4.93 -1.38
CA VAL A 110 14.83 -3.83 -0.62
C VAL A 110 13.80 -4.38 0.37
N VAL A 111 13.85 -3.89 1.61
CA VAL A 111 12.76 -4.03 2.58
C VAL A 111 12.10 -2.68 2.76
N ALA A 112 10.77 -2.64 2.59
CA ALA A 112 9.95 -1.47 2.89
C ALA A 112 9.25 -1.69 4.23
N PHE A 113 9.67 -0.99 5.28
CA PHE A 113 9.16 -1.12 6.64
C PHE A 113 8.50 0.18 7.08
N GLY A 114 7.19 0.28 6.95
CA GLY A 114 6.49 1.51 7.31
C GLY A 114 5.06 1.57 6.81
N GLY A 115 4.47 2.77 6.88
CA GLY A 115 3.18 3.06 6.26
C GLY A 115 3.30 3.23 4.74
N GLY A 116 2.18 3.56 4.08
CA GLY A 116 2.11 3.68 2.61
C GLY A 116 3.17 4.58 1.98
N SER A 117 3.58 5.66 2.64
CA SER A 117 4.64 6.55 2.16
C SER A 117 5.99 5.84 2.02
N VAL A 118 6.39 5.01 2.99
CA VAL A 118 7.62 4.22 2.93
C VAL A 118 7.51 3.11 1.88
N LEU A 119 6.35 2.46 1.81
CA LEU A 119 6.08 1.40 0.83
C LEU A 119 6.18 1.94 -0.61
N ASP A 120 5.56 3.07 -0.90
CA ASP A 120 5.57 3.70 -2.22
C ASP A 120 6.99 4.16 -2.61
N ALA A 121 7.72 4.79 -1.69
CA ALA A 121 9.11 5.17 -1.91
C ALA A 121 10.00 3.96 -2.21
N ALA A 122 9.85 2.88 -1.44
CA ALA A 122 10.66 1.67 -1.62
C ALA A 122 10.38 0.96 -2.95
N LYS A 123 9.12 0.93 -3.41
CA LYS A 123 8.79 0.44 -4.76
C LYS A 123 9.51 1.24 -5.84
N ALA A 124 9.50 2.57 -5.71
CA ALA A 124 10.19 3.45 -6.65
C ALA A 124 11.71 3.25 -6.62
N VAL A 125 12.31 3.15 -5.43
CA VAL A 125 13.75 2.90 -5.26
C VAL A 125 14.16 1.55 -5.87
N ALA A 126 13.42 0.48 -5.57
CA ALA A 126 13.70 -0.86 -6.10
C ALA A 126 13.63 -0.93 -7.64
N LEU A 127 12.77 -0.12 -8.26
CA LEU A 127 12.60 -0.06 -9.71
C LEU A 127 13.62 0.87 -10.39
N LEU A 128 13.85 2.06 -9.84
CA LEU A 128 14.74 3.07 -10.44
C LEU A 128 16.21 2.67 -10.34
N VAL A 129 16.60 1.93 -9.30
CA VAL A 129 17.99 1.46 -9.16
C VAL A 129 18.41 0.60 -10.35
N THR A 130 17.52 -0.25 -10.88
CA THR A 130 17.79 -1.12 -12.04
C THR A 130 17.49 -0.45 -13.39
N ASN A 131 16.81 0.70 -13.38
CA ASN A 131 16.44 1.48 -14.57
C ASN A 131 17.00 2.92 -14.48
N PRO A 132 18.33 3.13 -14.47
CA PRO A 132 18.97 4.43 -14.25
C PRO A 132 18.59 5.51 -15.28
N ASP A 133 18.26 5.11 -16.50
CA ASP A 133 17.96 6.03 -17.61
C ASP A 133 16.48 6.46 -17.64
N GLN A 134 15.67 5.99 -16.69
CA GLN A 134 14.24 6.27 -16.61
C GLN A 134 13.93 7.22 -15.46
N THR A 135 12.83 7.97 -15.61
CA THR A 135 12.28 8.81 -14.55
C THR A 135 10.80 8.52 -14.39
N LEU A 136 10.28 8.59 -13.16
CA LEU A 136 8.87 8.28 -12.87
C LEU A 136 7.90 9.14 -13.67
N SER A 137 8.29 10.36 -14.06
CA SER A 137 7.48 11.29 -14.84
C SER A 137 7.29 10.86 -16.31
N VAL A 138 8.18 10.03 -16.84
CA VAL A 138 8.14 9.53 -18.24
C VAL A 138 7.58 8.10 -18.29
N MET A 139 7.64 7.37 -17.18
CA MET A 139 7.17 6.00 -17.10
C MET A 139 5.64 5.93 -17.17
N THR A 140 5.15 4.89 -17.84
CA THR A 140 3.72 4.59 -17.99
C THR A 140 3.48 3.11 -17.69
N GLU A 141 2.22 2.71 -17.62
CA GLU A 141 1.81 1.30 -17.47
C GLU A 141 2.36 0.38 -18.58
N ARG A 142 2.77 0.92 -19.74
CA ARG A 142 3.28 0.16 -20.90
C ARG A 142 4.79 0.29 -21.11
N SER A 143 5.49 1.00 -20.22
CA SER A 143 6.93 1.18 -20.35
C SER A 143 7.65 -0.17 -20.26
N THR A 144 8.58 -0.42 -21.18
CA THR A 144 9.43 -1.62 -21.11
C THR A 144 10.55 -1.37 -20.11
N LEU A 145 10.51 -2.05 -18.97
CA LEU A 145 11.43 -1.84 -17.85
C LEU A 145 12.21 -3.11 -17.53
N ARG A 146 13.43 -2.94 -17.05
CA ARG A 146 14.17 -4.03 -16.42
C ARG A 146 13.48 -4.43 -15.12
N PRO A 147 13.51 -5.73 -14.74
CA PRO A 147 13.02 -6.16 -13.43
C PRO A 147 13.63 -5.31 -12.30
N ARG A 148 12.80 -4.92 -11.34
CA ARG A 148 13.26 -4.27 -10.09
C ARG A 148 14.06 -5.26 -9.23
N LEU A 149 14.78 -4.75 -8.24
CA LEU A 149 15.32 -5.60 -7.18
C LEU A 149 14.20 -6.31 -6.40
N PRO A 150 14.47 -7.47 -5.77
CA PRO A 150 13.55 -8.11 -4.84
C PRO A 150 13.04 -7.15 -3.77
N LEU A 151 11.73 -7.16 -3.53
CA LEU A 151 11.04 -6.23 -2.63
C LEU A 151 10.18 -6.99 -1.61
N ILE A 152 10.51 -6.81 -0.32
CA ILE A 152 9.73 -7.30 0.82
C ILE A 152 9.02 -6.10 1.46
N ALA A 153 7.69 -6.13 1.52
CA ALA A 153 6.86 -5.09 2.11
C ALA A 153 6.37 -5.51 3.50
N VAL A 154 6.61 -4.65 4.50
CA VAL A 154 6.21 -4.80 5.90
C VAL A 154 5.35 -3.58 6.27
N PRO A 155 4.03 -3.63 6.06
CA PRO A 155 3.13 -2.53 6.42
C PRO A 155 3.06 -2.36 7.94
N THR A 156 3.24 -1.13 8.41
CA THR A 156 3.16 -0.78 9.84
C THR A 156 1.89 0.01 10.16
N THR A 157 1.02 0.19 9.16
CA THR A 157 -0.30 0.82 9.28
C THR A 157 -1.32 -0.02 8.53
N ALA A 158 -2.51 -0.22 9.12
CA ALA A 158 -3.63 -0.87 8.46
C ALA A 158 -4.49 0.18 7.73
N GLY A 159 -4.18 0.47 6.46
CA GLY A 159 -4.96 1.40 5.64
C GLY A 159 -4.69 1.32 4.14
N THR A 160 -3.45 1.61 3.73
CA THR A 160 -3.15 1.86 2.31
C THR A 160 -3.19 0.61 1.44
N GLY A 161 -2.91 -0.57 2.01
CA GLY A 161 -2.77 -1.82 1.25
C GLY A 161 -1.64 -1.79 0.22
N SER A 162 -0.70 -0.84 0.30
CA SER A 162 0.35 -0.66 -0.71
C SER A 162 1.27 -1.88 -0.81
N GLU A 163 1.39 -2.69 0.25
CA GLU A 163 2.08 -3.97 0.23
C GLU A 163 1.49 -4.98 -0.77
N THR A 164 0.25 -4.78 -1.24
CA THR A 164 -0.42 -5.65 -2.21
C THR A 164 -0.74 -4.99 -3.56
N THR A 165 -0.26 -3.76 -3.80
CA THR A 165 -0.54 -3.04 -5.05
C THR A 165 0.70 -2.88 -5.93
N ASN A 166 0.47 -2.77 -7.23
CA ASN A 166 1.47 -2.43 -8.26
C ASN A 166 1.49 -0.92 -8.58
N VAL A 167 1.16 -0.09 -7.59
CA VAL A 167 1.09 1.37 -7.70
C VAL A 167 2.11 2.00 -6.76
N THR A 168 2.73 3.09 -7.20
CA THR A 168 3.48 4.01 -6.34
C THR A 168 3.04 5.44 -6.58
N VAL A 169 2.98 6.25 -5.51
CA VAL A 169 2.66 7.67 -5.56
C VAL A 169 3.81 8.47 -4.97
N ILE A 170 4.49 9.25 -5.81
CA ILE A 170 5.66 10.06 -5.41
C ILE A 170 5.39 11.54 -5.68
N ILE A 171 5.71 12.42 -4.74
CA ILE A 171 5.59 13.86 -4.91
C ILE A 171 6.79 14.39 -5.70
N ASP A 172 6.49 15.12 -6.77
CA ASP A 172 7.45 15.97 -7.44
C ASP A 172 7.75 17.19 -6.57
N ALA A 173 8.99 17.33 -6.11
CA ALA A 173 9.40 18.42 -5.21
C ALA A 173 9.32 19.80 -5.88
N VAL A 174 9.48 19.87 -7.21
CA VAL A 174 9.48 21.13 -7.96
C VAL A 174 8.05 21.58 -8.26
N SER A 175 7.23 20.69 -8.82
CA SER A 175 5.86 21.03 -9.22
C SER A 175 4.83 20.87 -8.11
N GLY A 176 5.18 20.17 -7.01
CA GLY A 176 4.26 19.82 -5.91
C GLY A 176 3.17 18.83 -6.30
N ARG A 177 3.24 18.26 -7.51
CA ARG A 177 2.25 17.32 -8.04
C ARG A 177 2.56 15.90 -7.59
N LYS A 178 1.52 15.11 -7.33
CA LYS A 178 1.64 13.66 -7.10
C LYS A 178 1.81 12.96 -8.44
N GLN A 179 2.96 12.35 -8.66
CA GLN A 179 3.22 11.45 -9.78
C GLN A 179 2.75 10.05 -9.38
N VAL A 180 1.87 9.46 -10.19
CA VAL A 180 1.31 8.12 -9.95
C VAL A 180 1.81 7.21 -11.05
N LEU A 181 2.47 6.11 -10.69
CA LEU A 181 2.87 5.07 -11.62
C LEU A 181 2.19 3.77 -11.22
N ALA A 182 1.43 3.20 -12.14
CA ALA A 182 0.88 1.85 -12.04
C ALA A 182 1.62 0.96 -13.05
N HIS A 183 2.36 -0.03 -12.58
CA HIS A 183 3.16 -0.91 -13.44
C HIS A 183 3.37 -2.26 -12.78
N ALA A 184 3.26 -3.37 -13.53
CA ALA A 184 3.33 -4.73 -12.98
C ALA A 184 4.60 -4.98 -12.13
N SER A 185 5.74 -4.41 -12.54
CA SER A 185 7.02 -4.50 -11.80
C SER A 185 7.01 -3.84 -10.41
N LEU A 186 5.99 -3.06 -10.04
CA LEU A 186 5.91 -2.43 -8.72
C LEU A 186 5.27 -3.33 -7.65
N MET A 187 4.65 -4.44 -8.04
CA MET A 187 4.08 -5.41 -7.09
C MET A 187 5.20 -5.96 -6.18
N PRO A 188 5.08 -5.94 -4.85
CA PRO A 188 6.07 -6.59 -3.97
C PRO A 188 6.16 -8.10 -4.16
N ASP A 189 7.32 -8.69 -3.88
CA ASP A 189 7.49 -10.16 -3.94
C ASP A 189 6.96 -10.86 -2.69
N VAL A 190 6.95 -10.14 -1.56
CA VAL A 190 6.45 -10.59 -0.26
C VAL A 190 5.73 -9.44 0.42
N ALA A 191 4.55 -9.72 0.98
CA ALA A 191 3.93 -8.89 2.01
C ALA A 191 4.01 -9.62 3.36
N ILE A 192 4.50 -8.95 4.41
CA ILE A 192 4.60 -9.51 5.77
C ILE A 192 3.70 -8.70 6.70
N LEU A 193 2.57 -9.28 7.08
CA LEU A 193 1.57 -8.68 7.95
C LEU A 193 1.80 -9.12 9.40
N ASP A 194 2.55 -8.30 10.16
CA ASP A 194 2.81 -8.53 11.58
C ASP A 194 2.14 -7.45 12.43
N ALA A 195 1.10 -7.82 13.19
CA ALA A 195 0.37 -6.84 13.99
C ALA A 195 1.22 -6.23 15.13
N ALA A 196 2.29 -6.90 15.56
CA ALA A 196 3.18 -6.39 16.61
C ALA A 196 3.83 -5.06 16.20
N VAL A 197 4.08 -4.84 14.90
CA VAL A 197 4.66 -3.58 14.41
C VAL A 197 3.63 -2.46 14.22
N THR A 198 2.37 -2.72 14.55
CA THR A 198 1.26 -1.76 14.46
C THR A 198 0.72 -1.33 15.82
N GLU A 199 1.16 -1.97 16.91
CA GLU A 199 0.63 -1.75 18.26
C GLU A 199 0.76 -0.29 18.73
N GLY A 200 1.91 0.33 18.44
CA GLY A 200 2.24 1.71 18.81
C GLY A 200 1.55 2.79 17.97
N VAL A 201 0.75 2.43 16.97
CA VAL A 201 0.09 3.42 16.10
C VAL A 201 -0.99 4.17 16.88
N PRO A 202 -0.96 5.52 16.96
CA PRO A 202 -1.92 6.30 17.75
C PRO A 202 -3.39 6.10 17.33
N PRO A 203 -4.37 6.28 18.24
CA PRO A 203 -5.79 6.09 17.94
C PRO A 203 -6.30 6.93 16.75
N ASN A 204 -5.86 8.17 16.62
CA ASN A 204 -6.26 9.05 15.52
C ASN A 204 -5.73 8.55 14.17
N VAL A 205 -4.47 8.08 14.12
CA VAL A 205 -3.89 7.50 12.91
C VAL A 205 -4.59 6.19 12.57
N THR A 206 -4.83 5.34 13.57
CA THR A 206 -5.55 4.06 13.43
C THR A 206 -6.96 4.26 12.85
N ALA A 207 -7.69 5.27 13.35
CA ALA A 207 -9.01 5.61 12.83
C ALA A 207 -8.92 6.09 11.36
N MET A 208 -7.99 6.99 11.06
CA MET A 208 -7.82 7.52 9.71
C MET A 208 -7.45 6.42 8.70
N THR A 209 -6.47 5.57 9.02
CA THR A 209 -6.03 4.50 8.12
C THR A 209 -7.09 3.40 8.01
N GLY A 210 -7.80 3.07 9.08
CA GLY A 210 -8.88 2.10 9.02
C GLY A 210 -10.06 2.54 8.14
N ILE A 211 -10.40 3.85 8.17
CA ILE A 211 -11.40 4.42 7.25
C ILE A 211 -10.88 4.46 5.82
N ASP A 212 -9.58 4.66 5.61
CA ASP A 212 -8.95 4.56 4.28
C ASP A 212 -9.12 3.15 3.70
N ALA A 213 -8.79 2.10 4.47
CA ALA A 213 -9.01 0.71 4.08
C ALA A 213 -10.50 0.40 3.80
N LEU A 214 -11.41 0.94 4.62
CA LEU A 214 -12.85 0.77 4.40
C LEU A 214 -13.29 1.42 3.08
N THR A 215 -12.75 2.60 2.80
CA THR A 215 -13.02 3.32 1.56
C THR A 215 -12.53 2.52 0.37
N HIS A 216 -11.30 1.99 0.41
CA HIS A 216 -10.77 1.11 -0.64
C HIS A 216 -11.67 -0.11 -0.88
N ALA A 217 -12.14 -0.78 0.18
CA ALA A 217 -13.00 -1.94 0.04
C ALA A 217 -14.37 -1.58 -0.57
N ILE A 218 -15.00 -0.48 -0.14
CA ILE A 218 -16.29 -0.03 -0.70
C ILE A 218 -16.14 0.41 -2.16
N GLU A 219 -15.07 1.15 -2.49
CA GLU A 219 -14.80 1.58 -3.86
C GLU A 219 -14.49 0.39 -4.78
N ALA A 220 -13.71 -0.59 -4.30
CA ALA A 220 -13.42 -1.81 -5.04
C ALA A 220 -14.69 -2.62 -5.33
N TYR A 221 -15.58 -2.77 -4.35
CA TYR A 221 -16.86 -3.47 -4.52
C TYR A 221 -17.81 -2.73 -5.47
N SER A 222 -17.74 -1.40 -5.51
CA SER A 222 -18.58 -0.57 -6.37
C SER A 222 -17.97 -0.30 -7.75
N ALA A 223 -16.80 -0.89 -8.06
CA ALA A 223 -16.04 -0.63 -9.27
C ALA A 223 -16.72 -1.23 -10.52
N LEU A 224 -16.68 -0.48 -11.63
CA LEU A 224 -17.21 -0.97 -12.92
C LEU A 224 -16.52 -2.24 -13.43
N ASN A 225 -15.25 -2.44 -13.06
CA ASN A 225 -14.47 -3.59 -13.46
C ASN A 225 -14.42 -4.69 -12.39
N ALA A 226 -15.21 -4.59 -11.31
CA ALA A 226 -15.28 -5.57 -10.25
C ALA A 226 -15.45 -7.01 -10.77
N THR A 227 -14.93 -7.95 -10.00
CA THR A 227 -14.92 -9.39 -10.29
C THR A 227 -15.34 -10.16 -9.05
N PRO A 228 -15.81 -11.41 -9.19
CA PRO A 228 -16.09 -12.25 -8.03
C PRO A 228 -14.91 -12.38 -7.06
N PHE A 229 -13.66 -12.34 -7.55
CA PHE A 229 -12.46 -12.33 -6.71
C PHE A 229 -12.36 -11.04 -5.88
N THR A 230 -12.45 -9.88 -6.52
CA THR A 230 -12.34 -8.58 -5.83
C THR A 230 -13.53 -8.35 -4.90
N ASP A 231 -14.73 -8.79 -5.26
CA ASP A 231 -15.93 -8.65 -4.44
C ASP A 231 -15.84 -9.46 -3.16
N SER A 232 -15.36 -10.71 -3.25
CA SER A 232 -15.17 -11.58 -2.09
C SER A 232 -14.19 -10.96 -1.08
N LEU A 233 -13.09 -10.39 -1.59
CA LEU A 233 -12.09 -9.70 -0.76
C LEU A 233 -12.64 -8.41 -0.16
N ALA A 234 -13.35 -7.61 -0.94
CA ALA A 234 -13.93 -6.35 -0.48
C ALA A 234 -14.99 -6.56 0.60
N ILE A 235 -15.92 -7.51 0.41
CA ILE A 235 -16.95 -7.84 1.39
C ILE A 235 -16.31 -8.35 2.69
N GLY A 236 -15.31 -9.24 2.57
CA GLY A 236 -14.55 -9.74 3.71
C GLY A 236 -13.84 -8.61 4.48
N ALA A 237 -13.18 -7.70 3.76
CA ALA A 237 -12.52 -6.54 4.34
C ALA A 237 -13.51 -5.62 5.08
N ILE A 238 -14.65 -5.27 4.45
CA ILE A 238 -15.70 -4.43 5.07
C ILE A 238 -16.19 -5.06 6.39
N ALA A 239 -16.49 -6.36 6.37
CA ALA A 239 -16.98 -7.07 7.55
C ALA A 239 -15.94 -7.10 8.68
N MET A 240 -14.67 -7.33 8.35
CA MET A 240 -13.57 -7.36 9.32
C MET A 240 -13.28 -5.98 9.91
N ILE A 241 -13.25 -4.93 9.07
CA ILE A 241 -13.02 -3.54 9.48
C ILE A 241 -14.15 -3.08 10.41
N GLY A 242 -15.41 -3.32 10.05
CA GLY A 242 -16.55 -2.94 10.88
C GLY A 242 -16.51 -3.51 12.29
N LYS A 243 -15.94 -4.72 12.47
CA LYS A 243 -15.79 -5.37 13.78
C LYS A 243 -14.53 -4.94 14.54
N SER A 244 -13.43 -4.69 13.82
CA SER A 244 -12.10 -4.57 14.43
C SER A 244 -11.65 -3.13 14.61
N LEU A 245 -12.07 -2.21 13.73
CA LEU A 245 -11.65 -0.81 13.79
C LEU A 245 -12.04 -0.11 15.10
N PRO A 246 -13.29 -0.23 15.61
CA PRO A 246 -13.64 0.41 16.88
C PRO A 246 -12.81 -0.10 18.05
N LYS A 247 -12.46 -1.40 18.05
CA LYS A 247 -11.62 -2.03 19.07
C LYS A 247 -10.17 -1.53 18.99
N ALA A 248 -9.58 -1.54 17.79
CA ALA A 248 -8.21 -1.09 17.58
C ALA A 248 -8.03 0.42 17.88
N VAL A 249 -9.07 1.24 17.66
CA VAL A 249 -9.06 2.67 18.03
C VAL A 249 -9.27 2.86 19.53
N GLY A 250 -10.22 2.14 20.14
CA GLY A 250 -10.54 2.26 21.57
C GLY A 250 -9.47 1.67 22.49
N TYR A 251 -8.81 0.59 22.06
CA TYR A 251 -7.75 -0.10 22.79
C TYR A 251 -6.66 -0.59 21.82
N GLY A 252 -5.65 0.24 21.59
CA GLY A 252 -4.58 0.00 20.62
C GLY A 252 -3.68 -1.20 20.90
N HIS A 253 -3.73 -1.75 22.12
CA HIS A 253 -2.98 -2.95 22.53
C HIS A 253 -3.73 -4.27 22.26
N ASP A 254 -4.96 -4.20 21.72
CA ASP A 254 -5.66 -5.40 21.24
C ASP A 254 -5.00 -5.92 19.96
N LEU A 255 -4.00 -6.78 20.12
CA LEU A 255 -3.25 -7.37 19.00
C LEU A 255 -4.16 -8.15 18.03
N ALA A 256 -5.23 -8.77 18.51
CA ALA A 256 -6.17 -9.47 17.65
C ALA A 256 -6.98 -8.48 16.79
N ALA A 257 -7.41 -7.35 17.36
CA ALA A 257 -8.05 -6.29 16.58
C ALA A 257 -7.08 -5.65 15.57
N ARG A 258 -5.82 -5.43 15.97
CA ARG A 258 -4.75 -4.92 15.09
C ARG A 258 -4.48 -5.87 13.93
N GLU A 259 -4.37 -7.16 14.20
CA GLU A 259 -4.14 -8.20 13.19
C GLU A 259 -5.29 -8.29 12.21
N ASN A 260 -6.53 -8.31 12.70
CA ASN A 260 -7.71 -8.29 11.84
C ASN A 260 -7.77 -7.01 10.99
N MET A 261 -7.39 -5.85 11.55
CA MET A 261 -7.32 -4.62 10.76
C MET A 261 -6.25 -4.68 9.67
N LEU A 262 -5.07 -5.23 9.97
CA LEU A 262 -3.98 -5.36 9.02
C LEU A 262 -4.33 -6.32 7.88
N LEU A 263 -4.94 -7.47 8.20
CA LEU A 263 -5.44 -8.42 7.22
C LEU A 263 -6.54 -7.80 6.36
N ALA A 264 -7.49 -7.09 6.97
CA ALA A 264 -8.58 -6.45 6.23
C ALA A 264 -8.08 -5.31 5.32
N SER A 265 -7.09 -4.53 5.76
CA SER A 265 -6.40 -3.55 4.92
C SER A 265 -5.72 -4.20 3.73
N CYS A 266 -5.02 -5.31 3.96
CA CYS A 266 -4.36 -6.08 2.89
C CYS A 266 -5.40 -6.62 1.89
N MET A 267 -6.51 -7.19 2.36
CA MET A 267 -7.63 -7.65 1.52
C MET A 267 -8.25 -6.51 0.71
N ALA A 268 -8.44 -5.33 1.32
CA ALA A 268 -8.92 -4.14 0.63
C ALA A 268 -7.94 -3.70 -0.47
N GLY A 269 -6.63 -3.74 -0.21
CA GLY A 269 -5.58 -3.47 -1.19
C GLY A 269 -5.59 -4.46 -2.36
N MET A 270 -5.75 -5.76 -2.08
CA MET A 270 -5.86 -6.81 -3.11
C MET A 270 -7.14 -6.67 -3.94
N ALA A 271 -8.23 -6.22 -3.34
CA ALA A 271 -9.50 -5.97 -4.03
C ALA A 271 -9.42 -4.75 -4.96
N PHE A 272 -8.55 -3.79 -4.67
CA PHE A 272 -8.46 -2.51 -5.37
C PHE A 272 -7.66 -2.64 -6.68
N PRO A 273 -8.30 -2.64 -7.86
CA PRO A 273 -7.60 -2.90 -9.13
C PRO A 273 -6.83 -1.66 -9.61
N ALA A 274 -5.66 -1.88 -10.20
CA ALA A 274 -4.71 -0.84 -10.61
C ALA A 274 -5.17 0.25 -11.60
N PRO A 275 -6.30 0.15 -12.34
CA PRO A 275 -6.83 1.31 -13.06
C PRO A 275 -8.07 1.95 -12.40
N VAL A 276 -8.57 1.45 -11.26
CA VAL A 276 -9.79 2.01 -10.64
C VAL A 276 -9.44 2.81 -9.41
N TRP A 277 -9.22 4.10 -9.63
CA TRP A 277 -9.37 5.10 -8.60
C TRP A 277 -10.86 5.45 -8.55
N GLY A 278 -11.55 5.05 -7.48
CA GLY A 278 -12.90 5.54 -7.23
C GLY A 278 -12.92 7.06 -7.03
N CYS A 279 -14.13 7.63 -6.96
CA CYS A 279 -14.31 9.08 -6.87
C CYS A 279 -13.56 9.70 -5.68
N VAL A 280 -13.45 8.99 -4.55
CA VAL A 280 -12.77 9.50 -3.35
C VAL A 280 -11.27 9.53 -3.57
N MET A 281 -10.69 8.46 -4.11
CA MET A 281 -9.24 8.39 -4.31
C MET A 281 -8.76 9.36 -5.41
N ARG A 282 -9.54 9.52 -6.49
CA ARG A 282 -9.28 10.52 -7.54
C ARG A 282 -9.36 11.95 -6.99
N TRP A 283 -10.26 12.21 -6.05
CA TRP A 283 -10.32 13.49 -5.36
C TRP A 283 -9.10 13.71 -4.44
N ARG A 284 -8.67 12.68 -3.70
CA ARG A 284 -7.49 12.75 -2.81
C ARG A 284 -6.19 13.03 -3.57
N THR A 285 -5.97 12.41 -4.72
CA THR A 285 -4.77 12.64 -5.54
C THR A 285 -4.74 14.03 -6.21
N SER A 286 -5.92 14.59 -6.53
CA SER A 286 -6.04 15.93 -7.14
C SER A 286 -5.88 17.11 -6.17
N GLN A 287 -5.97 16.89 -4.86
CA GLN A 287 -5.88 17.95 -3.84
C GLN A 287 -4.44 18.40 -3.49
N GLY A 288 -3.38 17.72 -3.97
CA GLY A 288 -1.99 18.05 -3.61
C GLY A 288 -1.74 18.09 -2.09
N ARG A 289 -0.76 18.87 -1.61
CA ARG A 289 -0.43 19.04 -0.17
C ARG A 289 -1.57 19.60 0.72
N ARG A 290 -2.78 19.84 0.19
CA ARG A 290 -3.87 20.53 0.92
C ARG A 290 -4.74 19.62 1.81
N CYS A 291 -4.58 18.31 1.76
CA CYS A 291 -5.36 17.38 2.61
C CYS A 291 -4.47 16.46 3.45
N ILE A 292 -3.93 17.03 4.53
CA ILE A 292 -3.86 16.33 5.82
C ILE A 292 -5.00 16.93 6.64
N PHE A 293 -5.81 16.10 7.33
CA PHE A 293 -6.94 16.48 8.19
C PHE A 293 -6.60 17.61 9.20
N ARG A 294 -6.53 18.85 8.71
CA ARG A 294 -6.21 20.07 9.45
C ARG A 294 -7.04 21.22 8.89
N THR A 295 -8.36 21.07 8.87
CA THR A 295 -9.28 22.20 8.70
C THR A 295 -10.45 22.08 9.66
N ALA A 296 -10.42 22.92 10.69
CA ALA A 296 -11.50 23.17 11.64
C ALA A 296 -12.69 23.96 11.03
N ARG A 297 -13.03 23.73 9.75
CA ARG A 297 -14.24 24.29 9.12
C ARG A 297 -14.86 23.30 8.13
N PRO A 298 -16.19 23.19 8.09
CA PRO A 298 -16.88 22.18 7.30
C PRO A 298 -16.92 22.62 5.84
N THR A 299 -16.28 21.84 4.96
CA THR A 299 -16.59 21.87 3.53
C THR A 299 -17.09 20.49 3.12
N PRO A 300 -18.19 20.38 2.35
CA PRO A 300 -18.93 19.14 2.27
C PRO A 300 -18.33 18.19 1.23
N CYS A 301 -17.87 17.02 1.68
CA CYS A 301 -17.55 15.88 0.82
C CYS A 301 -18.83 15.31 0.18
N CYS A 302 -18.75 14.76 -1.04
CA CYS A 302 -19.87 14.04 -1.68
C CYS A 302 -20.41 12.89 -0.82
N CYS A 303 -19.60 12.23 0.01
CA CYS A 303 -20.07 11.25 0.99
C CYS A 303 -20.97 11.86 2.09
N GLN A 304 -20.79 13.13 2.45
CA GLN A 304 -21.66 13.79 3.42
C GLN A 304 -23.08 14.02 2.88
N ARG A 305 -23.28 14.16 1.57
CA ARG A 305 -24.65 14.29 1.00
C ARG A 305 -25.44 12.98 1.06
N SER A 306 -24.81 11.82 0.88
CA SER A 306 -25.50 10.53 1.04
C SER A 306 -25.70 10.13 2.50
N TRP A 307 -24.76 10.47 3.40
CA TRP A 307 -24.84 10.10 4.82
C TRP A 307 -25.65 11.09 5.68
N ALA A 308 -25.85 12.33 5.22
CA ALA A 308 -26.81 13.25 5.84
C ALA A 308 -28.26 12.77 5.70
N LEU A 309 -28.55 11.88 4.74
CA LEU A 309 -29.88 11.29 4.53
C LEU A 309 -30.16 10.07 5.43
N THR A 310 -29.16 9.52 6.13
CA THR A 310 -29.32 8.32 6.98
C THR A 310 -29.12 8.54 8.48
N GLY A 311 -28.98 9.79 8.95
CA GLY A 311 -29.17 10.13 10.38
C GLY A 311 -28.09 9.66 11.37
N TRP A 312 -26.97 9.08 10.91
CA TRP A 312 -25.95 8.51 11.81
C TRP A 312 -25.03 9.53 12.51
N TYR A 313 -25.07 10.81 12.13
CA TYR A 313 -24.21 11.86 12.73
C TYR A 313 -24.76 12.48 14.03
N ALA A 314 -25.98 12.13 14.46
CA ALA A 314 -26.63 12.76 15.62
C ALA A 314 -26.40 12.02 16.96
N ALA A 315 -25.89 10.78 16.96
CA ALA A 315 -25.88 9.94 18.17
C ALA A 315 -24.59 10.00 19.01
N SER A 316 -23.50 10.61 18.51
CA SER A 316 -22.24 10.73 19.25
C SER A 316 -22.03 12.08 19.96
N ALA A 317 -23.01 12.99 19.89
CA ALA A 317 -22.94 14.31 20.50
C ALA A 317 -23.68 14.46 21.85
N SER A 318 -24.24 13.37 22.42
CA SER A 318 -25.04 13.44 23.66
C SER A 318 -24.57 12.47 24.74
N VAL A 319 -23.30 12.60 25.16
CA VAL A 319 -22.81 12.10 26.46
C VAL A 319 -21.82 13.13 27.04
N LYS A 320 -22.32 14.33 27.34
CA LYS A 320 -21.65 15.29 28.24
C LYS A 320 -22.71 16.16 28.94
N SER A 321 -23.33 15.62 29.99
CA SER A 321 -23.87 16.39 31.12
C SER A 321 -24.50 15.48 32.18
N VAL A 322 -23.70 14.78 32.99
CA VAL A 322 -24.11 14.40 34.35
C VAL A 322 -22.85 14.45 35.21
N GLY A 323 -22.83 15.38 36.16
CA GLY A 323 -21.69 15.61 37.04
C GLY A 323 -21.62 17.06 37.56
N ARG A 324 -22.61 17.44 38.36
CA ARG A 324 -22.41 18.28 39.54
C ARG A 324 -22.77 17.43 40.75
#